data_AF-A0A7S0LH14-F1
#
_entry.id   AF-A0A7S0LH14-F1
#
_cell.length_a   1.000
_cell.length_b   1.000
_cell.length_c   1.000
_cell.angle_alpha   90.00
_cell.angle_beta   90.00
_cell.angle_gamma   90.00
#
_symmetry.space_group_name_H-M   'P 1'
#
loop_
_entity.id
_entity.type
_entity.pdbx_description
1 polymer ?
#
loop_
_entity_poly.entity_id
_entity_poly.type
_entity_poly.pdbx_seq_one_letter_code
_entity_poly.pdbx_strand_id
1 'polypeptide(L)'
;VDTAPLAAAIKACDGLLREYVELHGPEALVPQRKEPLTSGIIQALLSLPAGTRLGRAHLEWARPDFASLRALLTVLAQTGMRKAEVALKPGAKLGKCDLSMCSVRWMIKGVLNTAPTAEQLARLQDGDYALLTPPPSKAE
;
A
#
# COMPACT_ATOMS: atom_id res chain seq x y z
N VAL A 1 36.59 20.64 -11.09
CA VAL A 1 35.76 20.05 -12.18
C VAL A 1 34.59 20.99 -12.36
N ASP A 2 34.58 21.77 -13.45
CA ASP A 2 33.41 22.58 -13.80
C ASP A 2 32.25 21.63 -14.09
N THR A 3 31.17 21.78 -13.34
CA THR A 3 29.97 20.95 -13.49
C THR A 3 28.94 21.75 -14.25
N ALA A 4 28.33 21.13 -15.27
CA ALA A 4 27.26 21.76 -16.02
C ALA A 4 26.09 22.12 -15.07
N PRO A 5 25.42 23.27 -15.27
CA PRO A 5 24.26 23.63 -14.47
C PRO A 5 23.15 22.58 -14.60
N LEU A 6 22.50 22.23 -13.49
CA LEU A 6 21.37 21.28 -13.47
C LEU A 6 20.29 21.66 -14.50
N ALA A 7 20.01 22.95 -14.66
CA ALA A 7 19.05 23.45 -15.64
C ALA A 7 19.44 23.12 -17.09
N ALA A 8 20.73 23.14 -17.43
CA ALA A 8 21.21 22.77 -18.75
C ALA A 8 21.07 21.25 -18.97
N ALA A 9 21.37 20.45 -17.95
CA ALA A 9 21.19 19.00 -17.99
C ALA A 9 19.72 18.60 -18.17
N ILE A 10 18.79 19.26 -17.46
CA ILE A 10 17.34 19.03 -17.61
C ILE A 10 16.90 19.30 -19.05
N LYS A 11 17.28 20.46 -19.61
CA LYS A 11 16.94 20.80 -21.01
C LYS A 11 17.48 19.80 -22.03
N ALA A 12 18.70 19.30 -21.81
CA ALA A 12 19.28 18.28 -22.67
C ALA A 12 18.48 16.97 -22.59
N CYS A 13 18.11 16.53 -21.38
CA CYS A 13 17.24 15.36 -21.19
C CYS A 13 15.88 15.53 -21.87
N ASP A 14 15.25 16.70 -21.76
CA ASP A 14 13.96 16.98 -22.41
C ASP A 14 14.07 16.93 -23.94
N GLY A 15 15.19 17.40 -24.50
CA GLY A 15 15.49 17.30 -25.93
C GLY A 15 15.63 15.84 -26.39
N LEU A 16 16.41 15.04 -25.67
CA LEU A 16 16.60 13.62 -25.96
C LEU A 16 15.29 12.83 -25.86
N LEU A 17 14.45 13.13 -24.86
CA LEU A 17 13.12 12.51 -24.75
C LEU A 17 12.23 12.86 -25.94
N ARG A 18 12.27 14.11 -26.42
CA ARG A 18 11.51 14.54 -27.59
C ARG A 18 11.96 13.80 -28.85
N GLU A 19 13.26 13.76 -29.13
CA GLU A 19 13.82 13.04 -30.28
C GLU A 19 13.46 11.54 -30.23
N TYR A 20 13.53 10.95 -29.04
CA TYR A 20 13.16 9.55 -28.84
C TYR A 20 11.67 9.28 -29.11
N VAL A 21 10.79 10.17 -28.68
CA VAL A 21 9.33 10.10 -28.95
C VAL A 21 9.04 10.27 -30.44
N GLU A 22 9.72 11.19 -31.12
CA GLU A 22 9.54 11.40 -32.57
C GLU A 22 9.98 10.16 -33.36
N LEU A 23 11.03 9.47 -32.92
CA LEU A 23 11.56 8.30 -33.60
C LEU A 23 10.78 7.00 -33.31
N HIS A 24 10.28 6.83 -32.09
CA HIS A 24 9.73 5.55 -31.61
C HIS A 24 8.26 5.60 -31.19
N GLY A 25 7.65 6.78 -31.19
CA GLY A 25 6.31 7.01 -30.68
C GLY A 25 6.29 7.26 -29.16
N PRO A 26 5.27 7.97 -28.63
CA PRO A 26 5.15 8.26 -27.21
C PRO A 26 4.99 7.00 -26.34
N GLU A 27 4.46 5.91 -26.91
CA GLU A 27 4.28 4.63 -26.24
C GLU A 27 5.61 4.02 -25.79
N ALA A 28 6.71 4.32 -26.49
CA ALA A 28 8.04 3.83 -26.15
C ALA A 28 8.58 4.38 -24.82
N LEU A 29 8.04 5.51 -24.35
CA LEU A 29 8.35 6.09 -23.04
C LEU A 29 7.37 5.68 -21.94
N VAL A 30 6.28 4.97 -22.27
CA VAL A 30 5.35 4.48 -21.25
C VAL A 30 6.09 3.45 -20.39
N PRO A 31 6.27 3.70 -19.08
CA PRO A 31 7.00 2.77 -18.23
C PRO A 31 6.29 1.42 -18.21
N GLN A 32 6.99 0.35 -18.56
CA GLN A 32 6.49 -1.01 -18.36
C GLN A 32 6.40 -1.27 -16.85
N ARG A 33 5.19 -1.18 -16.31
CA ARG A 33 4.92 -1.48 -14.90
C ARG A 33 4.45 -2.92 -14.77
N LYS A 34 4.78 -3.56 -13.64
CA LYS A 34 4.13 -4.83 -13.29
C LYS A 34 2.64 -4.54 -13.07
N GLU A 35 1.79 -5.34 -13.69
CA GLU A 35 0.34 -5.25 -13.50
C GLU A 35 -0.03 -5.37 -12.01
N PRO A 36 -1.00 -4.58 -11.53
CA PRO A 36 -1.49 -4.70 -10.17
C PRO A 36 -2.12 -6.08 -9.94
N LEU A 37 -2.10 -6.54 -8.68
CA LEU A 37 -2.82 -7.75 -8.32
C LEU A 37 -4.32 -7.54 -8.56
N THR A 38 -4.94 -8.44 -9.31
CA THR A 38 -6.39 -8.40 -9.54
C THR A 38 -7.14 -8.77 -8.27
N SER A 39 -8.40 -8.34 -8.17
CA SER A 39 -9.27 -8.71 -7.04
C SER A 39 -9.37 -10.24 -6.89
N GLY A 40 -9.41 -10.99 -8.00
CA GLY A 40 -9.42 -12.46 -7.97
C GLY A 40 -8.16 -13.06 -7.33
N ILE A 41 -6.98 -12.51 -7.63
CA ILE A 41 -5.73 -12.94 -7.00
C ILE A 41 -5.73 -12.64 -5.50
N ILE A 42 -6.19 -11.44 -5.12
CA ILE A 42 -6.25 -11.03 -3.70
C ILE A 42 -7.22 -11.94 -2.93
N GLN A 43 -8.40 -12.22 -3.47
CA GLN A 43 -9.36 -13.14 -2.86
C GLN A 43 -8.79 -14.56 -2.73
N ALA A 44 -8.11 -15.06 -3.77
CA ALA A 44 -7.46 -16.37 -3.72
C ALA A 44 -6.39 -16.43 -2.59
N LEU A 45 -5.56 -15.39 -2.45
CA LEU A 45 -4.57 -15.29 -1.37
C LEU A 45 -5.23 -15.28 0.02
N LEU A 46 -6.31 -14.51 0.19
CA LEU A 46 -7.04 -14.40 1.47
C LEU A 46 -7.82 -15.67 1.82
N SER A 47 -8.15 -16.51 0.83
CA SER A 47 -8.84 -17.78 1.00
C SER A 47 -7.92 -18.98 1.29
N LEU A 48 -6.59 -18.79 1.31
CA LEU A 48 -5.66 -19.89 1.55
C LEU A 48 -5.92 -20.53 2.92
N PRO A 49 -6.03 -21.87 3.00
CA PRO A 49 -6.30 -22.56 4.26
C PRO A 49 -5.11 -22.46 5.21
N ALA A 50 -5.40 -22.42 6.52
CA ALA A 50 -4.36 -22.58 7.55
C ALA A 50 -3.60 -23.92 7.32
N GLY A 51 -2.30 -23.91 7.58
CA GLY A 51 -1.40 -25.01 7.25
C GLY A 51 -0.86 -24.98 5.80
N THR A 52 -1.28 -24.04 4.94
CA THR A 52 -0.68 -23.90 3.60
C THR A 52 0.81 -23.61 3.71
N ARG A 53 1.65 -24.40 3.01
CA ARG A 53 3.10 -24.22 3.01
C ARG A 53 3.51 -23.01 2.18
N LEU A 54 4.11 -22.02 2.82
CA LEU A 54 4.66 -20.79 2.22
C LEU A 54 6.19 -20.84 2.31
N GLY A 55 6.80 -21.63 1.43
CA GLY A 55 8.25 -21.86 1.43
C GLY A 55 8.73 -22.56 2.71
N ARG A 56 9.32 -21.78 3.63
CA ARG A 56 9.82 -22.24 4.94
C ARG A 56 8.81 -22.11 6.08
N ALA A 57 7.70 -21.40 5.86
CA ALA A 57 6.66 -21.20 6.85
C ALA A 57 5.38 -21.97 6.50
N HIS A 58 4.50 -22.15 7.49
CA HIS A 58 3.12 -22.57 7.27
C HIS A 58 2.20 -21.41 7.65
N LEU A 59 1.20 -21.16 6.81
CA LEU A 59 0.21 -20.13 7.00
C LEU A 59 -0.63 -20.42 8.24
N GLU A 60 -0.77 -19.44 9.12
CA GLU A 60 -1.65 -19.54 10.29
C GLU A 60 -2.29 -18.17 10.56
N TRP A 61 -3.52 -17.98 10.10
CA TRP A 61 -4.19 -16.67 10.15
C TRP A 61 -4.40 -16.13 11.56
N ALA A 62 -4.41 -17.00 12.58
CA ALA A 62 -4.51 -16.58 13.98
C ALA A 62 -3.20 -15.99 14.53
N ARG A 63 -2.05 -16.23 13.88
CA ARG A 63 -0.78 -15.67 14.34
C ARG A 63 -0.70 -14.16 14.00
N PRO A 64 -0.13 -13.32 14.88
CA PRO A 64 -0.10 -11.87 14.68
C PRO A 64 0.56 -11.41 13.37
N ASP A 65 1.59 -12.11 12.90
CA ASP A 65 2.29 -11.81 11.66
C ASP A 65 1.39 -12.01 10.42
N PHE A 66 0.67 -13.13 10.37
CA PHE A 66 -0.29 -13.40 9.29
C PHE A 66 -1.58 -12.59 9.41
N ALA A 67 -2.07 -12.31 10.63
CA ALA A 67 -3.18 -11.40 10.85
C ALA A 67 -2.84 -9.98 10.33
N SER A 68 -1.61 -9.51 10.59
CA SER A 68 -1.10 -8.24 10.08
C SER A 68 -0.95 -8.27 8.55
N LEU A 69 -0.47 -9.37 7.97
CA LEU A 69 -0.42 -9.56 6.52
C LEU A 69 -1.81 -9.51 5.90
N ARG A 70 -2.81 -10.15 6.53
CA ARG A 70 -4.20 -10.12 6.07
C ARG A 70 -4.73 -8.69 6.05
N ALA A 71 -4.54 -7.95 7.13
CA ALA A 71 -4.93 -6.55 7.23
C ALA A 71 -4.22 -5.68 6.19
N LEU A 72 -2.91 -5.92 5.96
CA LEU A 72 -2.14 -5.21 4.95
C LEU A 72 -2.72 -5.43 3.54
N LEU A 73 -2.96 -6.68 3.16
CA LEU A 73 -3.49 -7.02 1.83
C LEU A 73 -4.87 -6.40 1.61
N THR A 74 -5.77 -6.46 2.59
CA THR A 74 -7.13 -5.91 2.46
C THR A 74 -7.16 -4.38 2.44
N VAL A 75 -6.28 -3.72 3.20
CA VAL A 75 -6.16 -2.27 3.21
C VAL A 75 -5.57 -1.77 1.90
N LEU A 76 -4.47 -2.37 1.42
CA LEU A 76 -3.84 -1.96 0.18
C LEU A 76 -4.72 -2.21 -1.05
N ALA A 77 -5.54 -3.26 -1.02
CA ALA A 77 -6.52 -3.55 -2.08
C ALA A 77 -7.59 -2.45 -2.23
N GLN A 78 -7.87 -1.69 -1.17
CA GLN A 78 -8.97 -0.72 -1.14
C GLN A 78 -8.52 0.75 -1.15
N THR A 79 -7.31 1.04 -0.68
CA THR A 79 -6.87 2.43 -0.42
C THR A 79 -5.84 2.95 -1.42
N GLY A 80 -5.18 2.07 -2.19
CA GLY A 80 -4.10 2.47 -3.09
C GLY A 80 -2.84 2.99 -2.37
N MET A 81 -2.75 2.85 -1.04
CA MET A 81 -1.57 3.25 -0.27
C MET A 81 -0.32 2.50 -0.74
N ARG A 82 0.85 3.13 -0.56
CA ARG A 82 2.14 2.50 -0.85
C ARG A 82 2.59 1.64 0.32
N LYS A 83 3.35 0.57 0.05
CA LYS A 83 3.95 -0.27 1.10
C LYS A 83 4.69 0.55 2.18
N ALA A 84 5.38 1.61 1.79
CA ALA A 84 6.14 2.45 2.70
C ALA A 84 5.27 3.29 3.66
N GLU A 85 3.98 3.46 3.38
CA GLU A 85 3.03 4.19 4.22
C GLU A 85 2.44 3.32 5.32
N VAL A 86 2.40 2.01 5.10
CA VAL A 86 1.72 1.03 5.95
C VAL A 86 2.67 0.04 6.63
N ALA A 87 3.97 0.07 6.29
CA ALA A 87 4.97 -0.83 6.85
C ALA A 87 6.29 -0.12 7.14
N LEU A 88 6.85 -0.42 8.31
CA LEU A 88 8.16 0.08 8.74
C LEU A 88 9.29 -0.76 8.15
N LYS A 89 10.44 -0.11 7.90
CA LYS A 89 11.68 -0.82 7.58
C LYS A 89 12.21 -1.55 8.84
N PRO A 90 12.92 -2.67 8.69
CA PRO A 90 13.59 -3.32 9.81
C PRO A 90 14.46 -2.33 10.59
N GLY A 91 14.31 -2.30 11.92
CA GLY A 91 15.04 -1.40 12.81
C GLY A 91 14.56 0.07 12.82
N ALA A 92 13.58 0.44 11.99
CA ALA A 92 12.99 1.77 12.05
C ALA A 92 12.09 1.92 13.29
N LYS A 93 12.05 3.13 13.84
CA LYS A 93 11.15 3.49 14.94
C LYS A 93 9.88 4.11 14.39
N LEU A 94 8.74 3.77 14.98
CA LEU A 94 7.46 4.40 14.68
C LEU A 94 7.53 5.89 15.04
N GLY A 95 7.15 6.74 14.09
CA GLY A 95 7.10 8.19 14.22
C GLY A 95 5.71 8.76 13.95
N LYS A 96 5.63 10.10 13.93
CA LYS A 96 4.37 10.84 13.73
C LYS A 96 3.85 10.79 12.28
N CYS A 97 4.71 10.41 11.34
CA CYS A 97 4.36 10.31 9.91
C CYS A 97 4.00 8.88 9.51
N ASP A 98 4.01 7.92 10.45
CA ASP A 98 3.69 6.54 10.17
C ASP A 98 2.23 6.24 10.52
N LEU A 99 1.61 5.32 9.79
CA LEU A 99 0.28 4.84 10.13
C LEU A 99 0.32 4.12 11.48
N SER A 100 -0.59 4.49 12.38
CA SER A 100 -0.72 3.88 13.71
C SER A 100 -2.19 3.61 14.02
N MET A 101 -2.48 2.94 15.13
CA MET A 101 -3.86 2.73 15.58
C MET A 101 -4.61 4.06 15.85
N CYS A 102 -3.91 5.15 16.14
CA CYS A 102 -4.52 6.49 16.26
C CYS A 102 -5.05 7.02 14.92
N SER A 103 -4.56 6.49 13.80
CA SER A 103 -5.03 6.84 12.45
C SER A 103 -6.30 6.06 12.05
N VAL A 104 -6.69 5.06 12.84
CA VAL A 104 -7.80 4.16 12.58
C VAL A 104 -9.01 4.58 13.41
N ARG A 105 -10.16 4.74 12.76
CA ARG A 105 -11.47 4.86 13.40
C ARG A 105 -12.40 3.82 12.80
N TRP A 106 -13.51 3.55 13.46
CA TRP A 106 -14.49 2.56 13.00
C TRP A 106 -15.87 3.17 12.95
N MET A 107 -16.56 3.04 11.82
CA MET A 107 -17.98 3.28 11.72
C MET A 107 -18.69 1.97 12.03
N ILE A 108 -19.32 1.86 13.20
CA ILE A 108 -20.03 0.66 13.66
C ILE A 108 -21.48 1.04 13.93
N LYS A 109 -22.41 0.46 13.17
CA LYS A 109 -23.85 0.75 13.23
C LYS A 109 -24.16 2.25 13.15
N GLY A 110 -23.44 2.96 12.28
CA GLY A 110 -23.57 4.41 12.10
C GLY A 110 -22.93 5.27 13.19
N VAL A 111 -22.22 4.68 14.16
CA VAL A 111 -21.53 5.40 15.22
C VAL A 111 -20.02 5.36 14.99
N LEU A 112 -19.39 6.54 15.04
CA LEU A 112 -17.94 6.66 14.93
C LEU A 112 -17.27 6.28 16.27
N ASN A 113 -16.40 5.27 16.23
CA ASN A 113 -15.65 4.74 17.36
C ASN A 113 -14.15 4.95 17.11
N THR A 114 -13.46 5.63 18.02
CA THR A 114 -12.00 5.84 17.94
C THR A 114 -11.20 4.69 18.56
N ALA A 115 -11.78 3.99 19.53
CA ALA A 115 -11.18 2.84 20.20
C ALA A 115 -12.27 1.78 20.47
N PRO A 116 -12.71 1.04 19.45
CA PRO A 116 -13.73 0.01 19.65
C PRO A 116 -13.23 -1.12 20.53
N THR A 117 -14.12 -1.71 21.32
CA THR A 117 -13.83 -2.89 22.14
C THR A 117 -13.69 -4.13 21.25
N ALA A 118 -13.04 -5.18 21.78
CA ALA A 118 -12.93 -6.47 21.09
C ALA A 118 -14.32 -7.06 20.76
N GLU A 119 -15.31 -6.87 21.64
CA GLU A 119 -16.69 -7.30 21.41
C GLU A 119 -17.37 -6.54 20.27
N GLN A 120 -17.12 -5.23 20.15
CA GLN A 120 -17.63 -4.43 19.02
C GLN A 120 -17.03 -4.91 17.70
N LEU A 121 -15.71 -5.17 17.67
CA LEU A 121 -15.02 -5.68 16.49
C LEU A 121 -15.47 -7.11 16.11
N ALA A 122 -15.77 -7.96 17.09
CA ALA A 122 -16.26 -9.31 16.85
C ALA A 122 -17.70 -9.35 16.28
N ARG A 123 -18.44 -8.25 16.39
CA ARG A 123 -19.84 -8.12 15.96
C ARG A 123 -20.02 -7.22 14.74
N LEU A 124 -18.95 -6.92 14.02
CA LEU A 124 -19.01 -6.15 12.77
C LEU A 124 -19.93 -6.85 11.76
N GLN A 125 -20.69 -6.05 11.02
CA GLN A 125 -21.64 -6.50 10.00
C GLN A 125 -21.42 -5.74 8.69
N ASP A 126 -22.08 -6.20 7.63
CA ASP A 126 -22.09 -5.47 6.36
C ASP A 126 -22.59 -4.04 6.57
N GLY A 127 -21.82 -3.07 6.08
CA GLY A 127 -22.05 -1.64 6.30
C GLY A 127 -21.20 -1.04 7.42
N ASP A 128 -20.58 -1.85 8.27
CA ASP A 128 -19.54 -1.39 9.18
C ASP A 128 -18.19 -1.34 8.46
N TYR A 129 -17.38 -0.32 8.74
CA TYR A 129 -16.09 -0.16 8.07
C TYR A 129 -15.07 0.61 8.91
N ALA A 130 -13.79 0.36 8.62
CA ALA A 130 -12.70 1.13 9.15
C ALA A 130 -12.49 2.41 8.32
N LEU A 131 -12.27 3.52 9.00
CA LEU A 131 -11.87 4.82 8.46
C LEU A 131 -10.38 5.02 8.74
N LEU A 132 -9.59 5.11 7.69
CA LEU A 132 -8.14 5.30 7.77
C LEU A 132 -7.79 6.75 7.42
N THR A 133 -7.10 7.43 8.34
CA THR A 133 -6.47 8.72 8.04
C THR A 133 -5.07 8.42 7.46
N PRO A 134 -4.81 8.74 6.18
CA PRO A 134 -3.54 8.37 5.55
C PRO A 134 -2.38 9.16 6.18
N PRO A 135 -1.18 8.56 6.25
CA PRO A 135 0.03 9.29 6.58
C PRO A 135 0.38 10.30 5.47
N PRO A 136 1.23 11.30 5.76
CA PRO A 136 1.75 12.19 4.72
C PRO A 136 2.42 11.38 3.61
N SER A 137 1.88 11.46 2.40
CA SER A 137 2.43 10.82 1.21
C SER A 137 2.80 11.87 0.17
N LYS A 138 3.76 11.54 -0.70
CA LYS A 138 3.97 12.30 -1.92
C LYS A 138 2.72 12.15 -2.78
N ALA A 139 1.99 13.25 -2.97
CA ALA A 139 1.10 13.40 -4.12
C ALA A 139 1.98 13.32 -5.38
N GLU A 140 1.59 12.48 -6.34
CA GLU A 140 2.19 12.55 -7.68
C GLU A 140 1.64 13.75 -8.44
#